data_AF-A0A2G6PZW1-F1
#
_entry.id   AF-A0A2G6PZW1-F1
#
_cell.length_a   1.000
_cell.length_b   1.000
_cell.length_c   1.000
_cell.angle_alpha   90.00
_cell.angle_beta   90.00
_cell.angle_gamma   90.00
#
_symmetry.space_group_name_H-M   'P 1'
#
loop_
_entity.id
_entity.type
_entity.pdbx_description
1 polymer ?
#
loop_
_entity_poly.entity_id
_entity_poly.type
_entity_poly.pdbx_seq_one_letter_code
_entity_poly.pdbx_strand_id
1 'polypeptide(L)'
;MGSMIAVEFPEGEVLMQEPKSTFMGQKSKELAQASEDGGLVLTRDGLHFVPSSSGMSLTIPVDRILNLSTPRRFLGKSKTFELLQVDFKSEDGVDDSAAFTVSNPKSWLQAIQSVMG
;
A
#
# COMPACT_ATOMS: atom_id res chain seq x y z
N MET A 1 -9.38 4.68 21.17
CA MET A 1 -9.55 3.92 19.91
C MET A 1 -8.17 3.40 19.51
N GLY A 2 -7.90 2.12 19.74
CA GLY A 2 -6.62 1.51 19.38
C GLY A 2 -6.54 1.34 17.87
N SER A 3 -5.39 1.68 17.28
CA SER A 3 -5.14 1.41 15.86
C SER A 3 -5.15 -0.11 15.65
N MET A 4 -6.02 -0.61 14.76
CA MET A 4 -6.15 -2.04 14.43
C MET A 4 -4.83 -2.66 13.93
N ILE A 5 -3.90 -1.84 13.44
CA ILE A 5 -2.56 -2.24 12.98
C ILE A 5 -1.78 -3.03 14.05
N ALA A 6 -1.89 -2.64 15.33
CA ALA A 6 -1.11 -3.28 16.41
C ALA A 6 -1.62 -4.69 16.78
N VAL A 7 -2.79 -5.09 16.28
CA VAL A 7 -3.38 -6.41 16.55
C VAL A 7 -2.97 -7.44 15.50
N GLU A 8 -2.66 -7.00 14.28
CA GLU A 8 -2.33 -7.91 13.16
C GLU A 8 -0.83 -8.12 12.96
N PHE A 9 0.03 -7.19 13.40
CA PHE A 9 1.47 -7.30 13.23
C PHE A 9 2.20 -7.12 14.57
N PRO A 10 3.11 -8.04 14.95
CA PRO A 10 3.92 -7.86 16.15
C PRO A 10 4.85 -6.64 15.99
N GLU A 11 5.02 -5.86 17.06
CA GLU A 11 5.75 -4.58 17.07
C GLU A 11 7.21 -4.68 16.59
N GLY A 12 7.78 -5.89 16.50
CA GLY A 12 9.14 -6.14 15.99
C GLY A 12 9.25 -6.33 14.47
N GLU A 13 8.14 -6.52 13.76
CA GLU A 13 8.13 -6.74 12.31
C GLU A 13 7.74 -5.49 11.51
N VAL A 14 7.07 -4.53 12.16
CA VAL A 14 6.64 -3.27 11.53
C VAL A 14 7.82 -2.31 11.41
N LEU A 15 8.25 -2.05 10.19
CA LEU A 15 9.29 -1.08 9.87
C LEU A 15 8.74 0.34 9.72
N MET A 16 7.54 0.46 9.15
CA MET A 16 6.86 1.72 8.96
C MET A 16 5.36 1.49 8.96
N GLN A 17 4.59 2.43 9.50
CA GLN A 17 3.13 2.36 9.45
C GLN A 17 2.52 3.75 9.23
N GLU A 18 1.44 3.78 8.47
CA GLU A 18 0.57 4.94 8.27
C GLU A 18 -0.82 4.52 8.74
N PRO A 19 -1.25 4.90 9.97
CA PRO A 19 -2.55 4.50 10.51
C PRO A 19 -3.74 5.13 9.79
N LYS A 20 -3.49 6.13 8.93
CA LYS A 20 -4.48 6.81 8.11
C LYS A 20 -3.99 6.84 6.67
N SER A 21 -4.23 5.75 5.97
CA SER A 21 -3.96 5.61 4.55
C SER A 21 -5.26 5.28 3.82
N THR A 22 -5.41 5.80 2.62
CA THR A 22 -6.55 5.50 1.75
C THR A 22 -6.03 4.71 0.56
N PHE A 23 -6.56 3.52 0.36
CA PHE A 23 -6.36 2.73 -0.84
C PHE A 23 -7.11 3.39 -2.01
N MET A 24 -6.38 3.75 -3.06
CA MET A 24 -6.95 4.40 -4.26
C MET A 24 -7.50 3.40 -5.26
N GLY A 25 -7.16 2.13 -5.12
CA GLY A 25 -7.56 1.02 -5.97
C GLY A 25 -6.38 0.22 -6.50
N GLN A 26 -6.72 -0.83 -7.25
CA GLN A 26 -5.80 -1.77 -7.89
C GLN A 26 -6.16 -1.87 -9.38
N LYS A 27 -5.18 -1.84 -10.29
CA LYS A 27 -5.43 -1.86 -11.74
C LYS A 27 -6.17 -3.12 -12.19
N SER A 28 -5.77 -4.30 -11.74
CA SER A 28 -6.39 -5.58 -12.16
C SER A 28 -7.82 -5.75 -11.65
N LYS A 29 -8.24 -4.99 -10.64
CA LYS A 29 -9.61 -5.03 -10.10
C LYS A 29 -10.46 -3.89 -10.66
N GLU A 30 -10.46 -3.72 -11.99
CA GLU A 30 -11.09 -2.60 -12.73
C GLU A 30 -12.54 -2.24 -12.31
N LEU A 31 -13.28 -3.14 -11.66
CA LEU A 31 -14.66 -2.91 -11.18
C LEU A 31 -14.82 -2.62 -9.67
N ALA A 32 -13.83 -2.83 -8.81
CA ALA A 32 -13.93 -2.60 -7.36
C ALA A 32 -13.23 -1.29 -6.97
N GLN A 33 -13.70 -0.17 -7.52
CA GLN A 33 -13.10 1.17 -7.37
C GLN A 33 -13.39 1.86 -6.01
N ALA A 34 -13.78 1.12 -4.99
CA ALA A 34 -14.03 1.69 -3.67
C ALA A 34 -12.70 2.18 -3.10
N SER A 35 -12.53 3.51 -3.05
CA SER A 35 -11.49 4.10 -2.24
C SER A 35 -11.80 3.74 -0.80
N GLU A 36 -10.88 3.04 -0.15
CA GLU A 36 -11.10 2.50 1.18
C GLU A 36 -10.09 3.10 2.14
N ASP A 37 -10.58 3.59 3.27
CA ASP A 37 -9.73 4.12 4.34
C ASP A 37 -9.28 2.99 5.26
N GLY A 38 -8.01 3.04 5.64
CA GLY A 38 -7.32 1.96 6.32
C GLY A 38 -6.00 2.42 6.91
N GLY A 39 -5.21 1.42 7.27
CA GLY A 39 -3.82 1.52 7.64
C GLY A 39 -2.93 0.94 6.55
N LEU A 40 -1.76 1.53 6.36
CA LEU A 40 -0.69 0.94 5.56
C LEU A 40 0.45 0.54 6.49
N VAL A 41 1.00 -0.64 6.29
CA VAL A 41 2.04 -1.23 7.15
C VAL A 41 3.13 -1.79 6.25
N LEU A 42 4.37 -1.38 6.47
CA LEU A 42 5.55 -1.98 5.87
C LEU A 42 6.21 -2.92 6.87
N THR A 43 6.41 -4.16 6.46
CA THR A 43 7.19 -5.16 7.19
C THR A 43 8.42 -5.56 6.38
N ARG A 44 9.21 -6.48 6.92
CA ARG A 44 10.33 -7.10 6.17
C ARG A 44 9.86 -8.02 5.05
N ASP A 45 8.67 -8.59 5.18
CA ASP A 45 8.09 -9.51 4.20
C ASP A 45 7.40 -8.76 3.05
N GLY A 46 6.80 -7.59 3.35
CA GLY A 46 6.16 -6.79 2.33
C GLY A 46 5.32 -5.62 2.85
N LEU A 47 4.50 -5.11 1.95
CA LEU A 47 3.57 -4.01 2.20
C LEU A 47 2.15 -4.56 2.42
N HIS A 48 1.53 -4.18 3.52
CA HIS A 48 0.21 -4.63 3.90
C HIS A 48 -0.73 -3.44 4.07
N PHE A 49 -1.87 -3.49 3.39
CA PHE A 49 -2.98 -2.58 3.59
C PHE A 49 -4.06 -3.25 4.41
N VAL A 50 -4.41 -2.61 5.53
CA VAL A 50 -5.40 -3.05 6.49
C VAL A 50 -6.60 -2.10 6.41
N PRO A 51 -7.76 -2.53 5.88
CA PRO A 51 -8.93 -1.66 5.81
C PRO A 51 -9.50 -1.37 7.21
N SER A 52 -10.05 -0.17 7.42
CA SER A 52 -10.69 0.19 8.70
C SER A 52 -12.06 -0.47 8.91
N SER A 53 -12.61 -1.09 7.87
CA SER A 53 -13.88 -1.82 7.86
C SER A 53 -13.64 -3.25 7.35
N SER A 54 -14.68 -4.11 7.28
CA SER A 54 -14.60 -5.47 6.68
C SER A 54 -14.38 -5.47 5.16
N GLY A 55 -13.56 -4.54 4.66
CA GLY A 55 -13.20 -4.37 3.28
C GLY A 55 -12.06 -5.28 2.86
N MET A 56 -11.37 -4.90 1.80
CA MET A 56 -10.37 -5.76 1.17
C MET A 56 -8.97 -5.46 1.70
N SER A 57 -8.39 -6.39 2.45
CA SER A 57 -6.96 -6.37 2.78
C SER A 57 -6.13 -6.68 1.53
N LEU A 58 -5.01 -5.98 1.36
CA LEU A 58 -4.07 -6.21 0.28
C LEU A 58 -2.67 -6.41 0.87
N THR A 59 -2.03 -7.53 0.54
CA THR A 59 -0.64 -7.80 0.89
C THR A 59 0.17 -7.90 -0.39
N ILE A 60 1.25 -7.12 -0.46
CA ILE A 60 2.20 -7.09 -1.57
C ILE A 60 3.56 -7.52 -1.01
N PRO A 61 3.98 -8.77 -1.24
CA PRO A 61 5.30 -9.25 -0.82
C PRO A 61 6.42 -8.44 -1.49
N VAL A 62 7.49 -8.16 -0.76
CA VAL A 62 8.61 -7.33 -1.23
C VAL A 62 9.28 -7.91 -2.49
N ASP A 63 9.40 -9.23 -2.58
CA ASP A 63 9.95 -9.95 -3.74
C ASP A 63 9.12 -9.77 -5.02
N ARG A 64 7.83 -9.44 -4.87
CA ARG A 64 6.93 -9.21 -6.00
C ARG A 64 6.84 -7.75 -6.41
N ILE A 65 7.44 -6.83 -5.66
CA ILE A 65 7.46 -5.40 -6.02
C ILE A 65 8.39 -5.23 -7.22
N LEU A 66 7.82 -4.74 -8.32
CA LEU A 66 8.54 -4.48 -9.57
C LEU A 66 9.07 -3.05 -9.59
N ASN A 67 8.25 -2.09 -9.16
CA ASN A 67 8.59 -0.68 -9.23
C ASN A 67 7.80 0.12 -8.19
N LEU A 68 8.35 1.26 -7.79
CA LEU A 68 7.76 2.19 -6.84
C LEU A 68 7.77 3.58 -7.44
N SER A 69 6.68 4.33 -7.29
CA SER A 69 6.55 5.67 -7.88
C SER A 69 5.61 6.56 -7.08
N THR A 70 5.71 7.87 -7.29
CA THR A 70 4.86 8.84 -6.57
C THR A 70 3.97 9.69 -7.48
N PRO A 71 3.05 9.06 -8.24
CA PRO A 71 2.19 9.82 -9.13
C PRO A 71 1.20 10.69 -8.34
N ARG A 72 0.78 11.80 -8.95
CA ARG A 72 -0.38 12.59 -8.47
C ARG A 72 -1.71 12.10 -9.03
N ARG A 73 -1.67 11.18 -9.99
CA ARG A 73 -2.85 10.66 -10.69
C ARG A 73 -2.76 9.15 -10.79
N PHE A 74 -3.80 8.46 -10.34
CA PHE A 74 -3.91 7.01 -10.41
C PHE A 74 -5.34 6.61 -10.73
N LEU A 75 -5.54 5.64 -11.65
CA LEU A 75 -6.86 5.18 -12.10
C LEU A 75 -7.83 6.32 -12.47
N GLY A 76 -7.34 7.33 -13.20
CA GLY A 76 -8.14 8.50 -13.60
C GLY A 76 -8.43 9.49 -12.47
N LYS A 77 -8.22 9.13 -11.20
CA LYS A 77 -8.36 10.01 -10.03
C LYS A 77 -7.09 10.85 -9.87
N SER A 78 -7.23 12.17 -10.04
CA SER A 78 -6.12 13.12 -9.80
C SER A 78 -6.22 13.68 -8.39
N LYS A 79 -5.11 13.74 -7.68
CA LYS A 79 -4.99 14.33 -6.33
C LYS A 79 -4.06 15.53 -6.38
N THR A 80 -4.24 16.44 -5.42
CA THR A 80 -3.37 17.62 -5.25
C THR A 80 -2.03 17.27 -4.61
N PHE A 81 -1.93 16.09 -4.00
CA PHE A 81 -0.74 15.54 -3.35
C PHE A 81 -0.27 14.27 -4.07
N GLU A 82 0.98 13.89 -3.81
CA GLU A 82 1.59 12.67 -4.34
C GLU A 82 1.04 11.42 -3.63
N LEU A 83 0.80 10.36 -4.39
CA LEU A 83 0.40 9.05 -3.90
C LEU A 83 1.61 8.14 -3.83
N LEU A 84 1.54 7.08 -3.02
CA LEU A 84 2.48 5.97 -3.12
C LEU A 84 1.90 4.95 -4.10
N GLN A 85 2.46 4.83 -5.30
CA GLN A 85 2.16 3.76 -6.23
C GLN A 85 3.19 2.64 -6.09
N VAL A 86 2.68 1.42 -6.03
CA VAL A 86 3.46 0.19 -6.01
C VAL A 86 3.03 -0.65 -7.19
N ASP A 87 3.96 -0.91 -8.10
CA ASP A 87 3.81 -1.86 -9.19
C ASP A 87 4.36 -3.21 -8.71
N PHE A 88 3.58 -4.27 -8.84
CA PHE A 88 3.92 -5.59 -8.32
C PHE A 88 3.34 -6.70 -9.19
N LYS A 89 3.86 -7.92 -9.05
CA LYS A 89 3.22 -9.10 -9.62
C LYS A 89 2.14 -9.65 -8.70
N SER A 90 0.94 -9.83 -9.23
CA SER A 90 -0.14 -10.54 -8.53
C SER A 90 0.17 -12.03 -8.38
N GLU A 91 -0.63 -12.77 -7.61
CA GLU A 91 -0.49 -14.23 -7.46
C GLU A 91 -0.52 -14.99 -8.77
N ASP A 92 -1.31 -14.55 -9.73
CA ASP A 92 -1.38 -15.14 -11.07
C ASP A 92 -0.16 -14.79 -11.96
N GLY A 93 0.83 -14.07 -11.42
CA GLY A 93 2.04 -13.65 -12.14
C GLY A 93 1.84 -12.49 -13.11
N VAL A 94 0.65 -11.87 -13.09
CA VAL A 94 0.29 -10.72 -13.92
C VAL A 94 0.78 -9.43 -13.26
N ASP A 95 1.33 -8.53 -14.07
CA ASP A 95 1.77 -7.21 -13.62
C ASP A 95 0.55 -6.37 -13.20
N ASP A 96 0.65 -5.81 -12.00
CA ASP A 96 -0.41 -5.06 -11.39
C ASP A 96 0.12 -3.80 -10.69
N SER A 97 -0.77 -2.86 -10.41
CA SER A 97 -0.41 -1.64 -9.69
C SER A 97 -1.48 -1.31 -8.66
N ALA A 98 -1.05 -0.91 -7.47
CA ALA A 98 -1.88 -0.31 -6.44
C ALA A 98 -1.36 1.07 -6.05
N ALA A 99 -2.24 1.96 -5.59
CA ALA A 99 -1.82 3.23 -5.03
C ALA A 99 -2.49 3.54 -3.69
N PHE A 100 -1.75 4.22 -2.82
CA PHE A 100 -2.14 4.55 -1.46
C PHE A 100 -1.86 6.02 -1.16
N THR A 101 -2.68 6.63 -0.31
CA THR A 101 -2.38 7.95 0.26
C THR A 101 -1.49 7.76 1.49
N VAL A 102 -0.40 8.51 1.57
CA VAL A 102 0.52 8.48 2.71
C VAL A 102 1.00 9.89 3.01
N SER A 103 1.38 10.14 4.26
CA SER A 103 1.77 11.49 4.70
C SER A 103 3.07 11.94 4.03
N ASN A 104 4.02 11.03 3.81
CA ASN A 104 5.28 11.32 3.14
C ASN A 104 5.69 10.22 2.15
N PRO A 105 5.24 10.29 0.89
CA PRO A 105 5.48 9.24 -0.11
C PRO A 105 6.96 8.94 -0.34
N LYS A 106 7.84 9.95 -0.23
CA LYS A 106 9.29 9.78 -0.39
C LYS A 106 9.91 8.92 0.71
N SER A 107 9.49 9.09 1.96
CA SER A 107 9.96 8.24 3.07
C SER A 107 9.51 6.79 2.88
N TRP A 108 8.29 6.59 2.38
CA TRP A 108 7.79 5.26 2.03
C TRP A 108 8.60 4.61 0.91
N LEU A 109 8.91 5.34 -0.17
CA LEU A 109 9.78 4.83 -1.24
C LEU A 109 11.11 4.34 -0.69
N GLN A 110 11.80 5.16 0.12
CA GLN A 110 13.09 4.79 0.70
C GLN A 110 12.99 3.59 1.63
N ALA A 111 11.95 3.52 2.45
CA ALA A 111 11.75 2.42 3.39
C ALA A 111 11.51 1.10 2.64
N ILE A 112 10.65 1.10 1.62
CA ILE A 112 10.38 -0.10 0.81
C ILE A 112 11.64 -0.50 0.02
N GLN A 113 12.36 0.46 -0.57
CA GLN A 113 13.63 0.16 -1.24
C GLN A 113 14.67 -0.45 -0.30
N SER A 114 14.68 -0.05 0.97
CA SER A 114 15.60 -0.61 1.96
C SER A 114 15.28 -2.05 2.36
N VAL A 115 14.04 -2.54 2.15
CA VAL A 115 13.71 -3.97 2.34
C VAL A 115 13.83 -4.80 1.08
N MET A 116 13.74 -4.18 -0.10
CA MET A 116 14.01 -4.86 -1.38
C MET A 116 15.50 -5.16 -1.60
N GLY A 117 16.39 -4.45 -0.90
CA GLY A 117 17.84 -4.42 -1.13
C GLY A 117 18.66 -5.32 -0.23
#